data_AF-A0A950Q1J9-F1
#
_entry.id   AF-A0A950Q1J9-F1
#
_cell.length_a   1.000
_cell.length_b   1.000
_cell.length_c   1.000
_cell.angle_alpha   90.00
_cell.angle_beta   90.00
_cell.angle_gamma   90.00
#
_symmetry.space_group_name_H-M   'P 1'
#
loop_
_entity.id
_entity.type
_entity.pdbx_description
1 polymer ?
#
loop_
_entity_poly.entity_id
_entity_poly.type
_entity_poly.pdbx_seq_one_letter_code
_entity_poly.pdbx_strand_id
1 'polypeptide(L)'
;MSTHFLLEAPVGLLPVLAFLATLLHFDSYRLVNLKEIVGCLVAGLALAAAAYFINGAILQLLAINVPTYSHTLAPAVEEGLKATAVLYLFLRNRIGFMIDAAILGFAVGTGFSLFENIYYLHAYEGANIGVWIVRGFGTAIMHGGATALFALVSQSFIEEKGAPKPVHFLLGLLPAIALHLLFNLIADIPLLPTAVVLFGLPPLFYLTFSKNEHAVHQWLVDDYKSHAQLLDEINSGAFRHSEAGRFILELSRKFSPAMVEDVFTYLKLHTQLVLRAEQLALARERQEAVEPAPQNAEDLRVLHELEKRIGASAMMALWPHLHFSRRELWEMHALYGA
;
A
#
# COMPACT_ATOMS: atom_id res chain seq x y z
N MET A 1 -15.20 -30.26 15.31
CA MET A 1 -13.78 -29.87 15.32
C MET A 1 -13.06 -30.75 16.32
N SER A 2 -11.97 -31.42 15.92
CA SER A 2 -11.14 -32.20 16.83
C SER A 2 -10.43 -31.26 17.83
N THR A 3 -10.08 -31.75 19.02
CA THR A 3 -9.26 -31.02 20.00
C THR A 3 -7.90 -30.58 19.42
N HIS A 4 -7.38 -31.36 18.47
CA HIS A 4 -6.18 -31.05 17.68
C HIS A 4 -6.33 -29.78 16.86
N PHE A 5 -7.44 -29.62 16.12
CA PHE A 5 -7.67 -28.42 15.32
C PHE A 5 -7.67 -27.13 16.17
N LEU A 6 -8.24 -27.19 17.38
CA LEU A 6 -8.29 -26.05 18.30
C LEU A 6 -6.91 -25.61 18.81
N LEU A 7 -5.93 -26.52 18.85
CA LEU A 7 -4.54 -26.21 19.23
C LEU A 7 -3.67 -25.82 18.03
N GLU A 8 -3.88 -26.49 16.90
CA GLU A 8 -3.04 -26.37 15.71
C GLU A 8 -3.37 -25.12 14.90
N ALA A 9 -4.64 -24.76 14.75
CA ALA A 9 -5.06 -23.61 13.98
C ALA A 9 -4.50 -22.27 14.54
N PRO A 10 -4.53 -22.00 15.87
CA PRO A 10 -3.90 -20.80 16.41
C PRO A 10 -2.40 -20.72 16.10
N VAL A 11 -1.67 -21.83 16.20
CA VAL A 11 -0.22 -21.85 15.95
C VAL A 11 0.09 -21.62 14.46
N GLY A 12 -0.73 -22.15 13.55
CA GLY A 12 -0.56 -21.95 12.12
C GLY A 12 -1.04 -20.59 11.60
N LEU A 13 -1.95 -19.90 12.29
CA LEU A 13 -2.63 -18.71 11.76
C LEU A 13 -2.34 -17.41 12.52
N LEU A 14 -2.18 -17.46 13.85
CA LEU A 14 -1.97 -16.25 14.64
C LEU A 14 -0.61 -15.57 14.44
N PRO A 15 0.51 -16.28 14.21
CA PRO A 15 1.81 -15.61 14.10
C PRO A 15 1.87 -14.55 13.01
N VAL A 16 1.34 -14.84 11.82
CA VAL A 16 1.33 -13.89 10.70
C VAL A 16 0.40 -12.70 10.95
N LEU A 17 -0.75 -12.94 11.60
CA LEU A 17 -1.68 -11.88 12.01
C LEU A 17 -1.07 -10.99 13.10
N ALA A 18 -0.35 -11.59 14.05
CA ALA A 18 0.40 -10.86 15.07
C ALA A 18 1.50 -10.01 14.44
N PHE A 19 2.23 -10.55 13.46
CA PHE A 19 3.24 -9.81 12.72
C PHE A 19 2.63 -8.63 11.96
N LEU A 20 1.53 -8.84 11.24
CA LEU A 20 0.80 -7.76 10.57
C LEU A 20 0.36 -6.68 11.59
N ALA A 21 -0.16 -7.08 12.75
CA ALA A 21 -0.50 -6.15 13.82
C ALA A 21 0.72 -5.38 14.36
N THR A 22 1.89 -6.02 14.45
CA THR A 22 3.15 -5.34 14.80
C THR A 22 3.57 -4.33 13.73
N LEU A 23 3.45 -4.65 12.44
CA LEU A 23 3.73 -3.69 11.37
C LEU A 23 2.79 -2.47 11.43
N LEU A 24 1.51 -2.70 11.74
CA LEU A 24 0.54 -1.61 11.96
C LEU A 24 0.87 -0.77 13.19
N HIS A 25 1.47 -1.37 14.22
CA HIS A 25 1.93 -0.63 15.39
C HIS A 25 3.12 0.29 15.07
N PHE A 26 3.98 -0.12 14.13
CA PHE A 26 5.08 0.72 13.62
C PHE A 26 4.65 1.80 12.63
N ASP A 27 3.38 1.83 12.22
CA ASP A 27 2.83 2.90 11.40
C ASP A 27 2.48 4.13 12.26
N SER A 28 3.48 4.95 12.57
CA SER A 28 3.35 6.16 13.39
C SER A 28 2.29 7.13 12.85
N TYR A 29 2.10 7.17 11.54
CA TYR A 29 1.15 8.09 10.89
C TYR A 29 -0.25 7.48 10.68
N ARG A 30 -0.44 6.19 11.00
CA ARG A 30 -1.70 5.43 10.81
C ARG A 30 -2.30 5.68 9.43
N LEU A 31 -1.47 5.46 8.42
CA LEU A 31 -1.75 5.79 7.05
C LEU A 31 -2.76 4.84 6.42
N VAL A 32 -2.68 3.57 6.82
CA VAL A 32 -3.54 2.52 6.28
C VAL A 32 -4.74 2.33 7.19
N ASN A 33 -5.94 2.40 6.63
CA ASN A 33 -7.15 2.16 7.40
C ASN A 33 -7.50 0.65 7.46
N LEU A 34 -8.31 0.27 8.46
CA LEU A 34 -8.68 -1.13 8.67
C LEU A 34 -9.42 -1.75 7.49
N LYS A 35 -10.23 -0.97 6.75
CA LYS A 35 -10.96 -1.48 5.58
C LYS A 35 -10.01 -1.91 4.47
N GLU A 36 -8.94 -1.15 4.25
CA GLU A 36 -7.92 -1.47 3.25
C GLU A 36 -7.15 -2.72 3.63
N ILE A 37 -6.81 -2.89 4.91
CA ILE A 37 -6.14 -4.09 5.42
C ILE A 37 -7.02 -5.32 5.22
N VAL A 38 -8.30 -5.23 5.61
CA VAL A 38 -9.28 -6.31 5.42
C VAL A 38 -9.48 -6.61 3.93
N GLY A 39 -9.56 -5.58 3.08
CA GLY A 39 -9.64 -5.73 1.63
C GLY A 39 -8.44 -6.47 1.05
N CYS A 40 -7.23 -6.16 1.52
CA CYS A 40 -5.99 -6.84 1.13
C CYS A 40 -5.96 -8.30 1.59
N LEU A 41 -6.38 -8.59 2.83
CA LEU A 41 -6.50 -9.95 3.35
C LEU A 41 -7.46 -10.78 2.49
N VAL A 42 -8.64 -10.24 2.17
CA VAL A 42 -9.64 -10.90 1.33
C VAL A 42 -9.11 -11.11 -0.10
N ALA A 43 -8.44 -10.12 -0.67
CA ALA A 43 -7.80 -10.26 -1.98
C ALA A 43 -6.74 -11.37 -1.96
N GLY A 44 -5.91 -11.44 -0.92
CA GLY A 44 -4.93 -12.50 -0.72
C GLY A 44 -5.56 -13.89 -0.66
N LEU A 45 -6.64 -14.05 0.14
CA LEU A 45 -7.41 -15.31 0.21
C LEU A 45 -7.94 -15.72 -1.17
N ALA A 46 -8.54 -14.79 -1.91
CA ALA A 46 -9.08 -15.05 -3.25
C ALA A 46 -7.98 -15.42 -4.25
N LEU A 47 -6.83 -14.75 -4.18
CA LEU A 47 -5.68 -15.06 -5.04
C LEU A 47 -5.04 -16.40 -4.71
N ALA A 48 -5.04 -16.84 -3.45
CA ALA A 48 -4.61 -18.19 -3.08
C ALA A 48 -5.53 -19.27 -3.64
N ALA A 49 -6.85 -19.04 -3.57
CA ALA A 49 -7.82 -19.94 -4.20
C ALA A 49 -7.62 -19.99 -5.73
N ALA A 50 -7.38 -18.84 -6.38
CA ALA A 50 -7.07 -18.80 -7.81
C ALA A 50 -5.74 -19.52 -8.13
N ALA A 51 -4.71 -19.31 -7.30
CA ALA A 51 -3.41 -19.95 -7.44
C ALA A 51 -3.52 -21.47 -7.37
N TYR A 52 -4.37 -22.03 -6.50
CA TYR A 52 -4.63 -23.47 -6.44
C TYR A 52 -5.04 -24.05 -7.81
N PHE A 53 -6.02 -23.44 -8.47
CA PHE A 53 -6.49 -23.89 -9.79
C PHE A 53 -5.47 -23.63 -10.90
N ILE A 54 -4.84 -22.45 -10.89
CA ILE A 54 -3.86 -22.07 -11.91
C ILE A 54 -2.62 -22.97 -11.83
N ASN A 55 -2.07 -23.18 -10.63
CA ASN A 55 -0.95 -24.09 -10.42
C ASN A 55 -1.31 -25.52 -10.82
N GLY A 56 -2.52 -25.98 -10.49
CA GLY A 56 -3.00 -27.30 -10.91
C GLY A 56 -3.06 -27.45 -12.44
N ALA A 57 -3.57 -26.43 -13.15
CA ALA A 57 -3.63 -26.43 -14.61
C ALA A 57 -2.23 -26.39 -15.26
N ILE A 58 -1.32 -25.56 -14.75
CA ILE A 58 0.05 -25.49 -15.27
C ILE A 58 0.78 -26.80 -15.03
N LEU A 59 0.64 -27.41 -13.85
CA LEU A 59 1.25 -28.69 -13.52
C LEU A 59 0.79 -29.79 -14.48
N GLN A 60 -0.51 -29.84 -14.79
CA GLN A 60 -1.07 -30.78 -15.78
C GLN A 60 -0.55 -30.50 -17.19
N LEU A 61 -0.52 -29.23 -17.61
CA LEU A 61 -0.08 -28.83 -18.96
C LEU A 61 1.40 -29.14 -19.22
N LEU A 62 2.25 -28.87 -18.24
CA LEU A 62 3.70 -29.05 -18.37
C LEU A 62 4.16 -30.48 -18.03
N ALA A 63 3.28 -31.32 -17.48
CA ALA A 63 3.57 -32.67 -17.02
C ALA A 63 4.79 -32.74 -16.06
N ILE A 64 4.97 -31.70 -15.24
CA ILE A 64 6.04 -31.63 -14.23
C ILE A 64 5.53 -32.28 -12.94
N ASN A 65 6.40 -32.98 -12.22
CA ASN A 65 6.02 -33.55 -10.92
C ASN A 65 5.78 -32.44 -9.88
N VAL A 66 4.98 -32.75 -8.85
CA VAL A 66 4.61 -31.77 -7.81
C VAL A 66 5.83 -31.17 -7.09
N PRO A 67 6.82 -31.94 -6.59
CA PRO A 67 7.96 -31.36 -5.88
C PRO A 67 8.78 -30.38 -6.72
N THR A 68 9.11 -30.75 -7.96
CA THR A 68 9.86 -29.89 -8.89
C THR A 68 9.08 -28.64 -9.20
N TYR A 69 7.76 -28.72 -9.43
CA TYR A 69 6.93 -27.56 -9.69
C TYR A 69 6.88 -26.61 -8.47
N SER A 70 6.59 -27.15 -7.29
CA SER A 70 6.51 -26.40 -6.03
C SER A 70 7.83 -25.70 -5.67
N HIS A 71 8.98 -26.30 -5.97
CA HIS A 71 10.29 -25.73 -5.65
C HIS A 71 10.83 -24.75 -6.71
N THR A 72 10.17 -24.60 -7.87
CA THR A 72 10.73 -23.79 -8.97
C THR A 72 9.74 -22.78 -9.56
N LEU A 73 8.63 -23.25 -10.12
CA LEU A 73 7.72 -22.41 -10.91
C LEU A 73 6.56 -21.85 -10.06
N ALA A 74 6.09 -22.60 -9.05
CA ALA A 74 5.01 -22.14 -8.17
C ALA A 74 5.31 -20.77 -7.53
N PRO A 75 6.53 -20.49 -6.99
CA PRO A 75 6.85 -19.18 -6.43
C PRO A 75 6.61 -18.01 -7.40
N ALA A 76 7.00 -18.17 -8.67
CA ALA A 76 6.82 -17.14 -9.68
C ALA A 76 5.35 -16.87 -10.01
N VAL A 77 4.54 -17.94 -10.11
CA VAL A 77 3.10 -17.83 -10.36
C VAL A 77 2.40 -17.17 -9.17
N GLU A 78 2.71 -17.63 -7.96
CA GLU A 78 2.05 -17.14 -6.75
C GLU A 78 2.40 -15.68 -6.43
N GLU A 79 3.67 -15.30 -6.51
CA GLU A 79 4.06 -13.89 -6.30
C GLU A 79 3.55 -13.01 -7.45
N GLY A 80 3.50 -13.50 -8.68
CA GLY A 80 2.89 -12.80 -9.82
C GLY A 80 1.40 -12.53 -9.60
N LEU A 81 0.65 -13.51 -9.07
CA LEU A 81 -0.76 -13.34 -8.72
C LEU A 81 -0.93 -12.32 -7.58
N LYS A 82 -0.18 -12.45 -6.48
CA LYS A 82 -0.21 -11.49 -5.35
C LYS A 82 0.12 -10.05 -5.80
N ALA A 83 1.09 -9.91 -6.70
CA ALA A 83 1.46 -8.61 -7.25
C ALA A 83 0.30 -7.90 -7.95
N THR A 84 -0.68 -8.62 -8.54
CA THR A 84 -1.84 -7.99 -9.17
C THR A 84 -2.70 -7.17 -8.20
N ALA A 85 -2.88 -7.64 -6.96
CA ALA A 85 -3.64 -6.90 -5.93
C ALA A 85 -2.89 -5.64 -5.49
N VAL A 86 -1.58 -5.74 -5.29
CA VAL A 86 -0.75 -4.58 -4.91
C VAL A 86 -0.62 -3.58 -6.07
N LEU A 87 -0.50 -4.06 -7.32
CA LEU A 87 -0.55 -3.24 -8.53
C LEU A 87 -1.85 -2.44 -8.61
N TYR A 88 -2.99 -3.07 -8.31
CA TYR A 88 -4.27 -2.37 -8.25
C TYR A 88 -4.24 -1.21 -7.25
N LEU A 89 -3.65 -1.41 -6.06
CA LEU A 89 -3.51 -0.33 -5.06
C LEU A 89 -2.65 0.83 -5.57
N PHE A 90 -1.53 0.53 -6.24
CA PHE A 90 -0.72 1.54 -6.90
C PHE A 90 -1.50 2.29 -7.98
N LEU A 91 -2.20 1.58 -8.87
CA LEU A 91 -2.97 2.20 -9.95
C LEU A 91 -4.12 3.09 -9.44
N ARG A 92 -4.60 2.83 -8.22
CA ARG A 92 -5.62 3.64 -7.54
C ARG A 92 -5.06 4.70 -6.60
N ASN A 93 -3.74 4.93 -6.62
CA ASN A 93 -3.04 5.88 -5.74
C ASN A 93 -3.35 5.66 -4.26
N ARG A 94 -3.53 4.40 -3.85
CA ARG A 94 -3.74 3.97 -2.46
C ARG A 94 -2.42 3.70 -1.71
N ILE A 95 -1.28 3.87 -2.39
CA ILE A 95 0.06 3.73 -1.82
C ILE A 95 0.85 5.02 -2.10
N GLY A 96 1.22 5.71 -1.02
CA GLY A 96 1.90 7.00 -1.04
C GLY A 96 3.33 6.94 -0.51
N PHE A 97 3.61 6.04 0.43
CA PHE A 97 4.90 5.88 1.10
C PHE A 97 5.39 4.42 1.08
N MET A 98 6.60 4.18 1.58
CA MET A 98 7.11 2.80 1.67
C MET A 98 6.47 2.00 2.82
N ILE A 99 6.02 2.67 3.90
CA ILE A 99 5.47 2.02 5.09
C ILE A 99 4.09 1.41 4.78
N ASP A 100 3.18 2.19 4.19
CA ASP A 100 1.89 1.70 3.70
C ASP A 100 2.04 0.68 2.57
N ALA A 101 3.01 0.87 1.65
CA ALA A 101 3.32 -0.15 0.64
C ALA A 101 3.64 -1.51 1.28
N ALA A 102 4.53 -1.53 2.26
CA ALA A 102 4.94 -2.75 2.94
C ALA A 102 3.80 -3.36 3.76
N ILE A 103 3.00 -2.56 4.49
CA ILE A 103 1.85 -3.04 5.27
C ILE A 103 0.79 -3.66 4.36
N LEU A 104 0.40 -2.96 3.29
CA LEU A 104 -0.61 -3.43 2.33
C LEU A 104 -0.13 -4.67 1.58
N GLY A 105 1.14 -4.69 1.16
CA GLY A 105 1.77 -5.87 0.58
C GLY A 105 1.79 -7.05 1.55
N PHE A 106 2.18 -6.82 2.80
CA PHE A 106 2.18 -7.85 3.84
C PHE A 106 0.77 -8.39 4.11
N ALA A 107 -0.25 -7.53 4.10
CA ALA A 107 -1.64 -7.93 4.28
C ALA A 107 -2.14 -8.83 3.14
N VAL A 108 -1.80 -8.54 1.88
CA VAL A 108 -2.11 -9.43 0.74
C VAL A 108 -1.43 -10.80 0.91
N GLY A 109 -0.13 -10.82 1.24
CA GLY A 109 0.60 -12.06 1.47
C GLY A 109 0.10 -12.84 2.69
N THR A 110 -0.35 -12.15 3.73
CA THR A 110 -1.00 -12.73 4.91
C THR A 110 -2.31 -13.40 4.52
N GLY A 111 -3.17 -12.72 3.76
CA GLY A 111 -4.41 -13.32 3.27
C GLY A 111 -4.16 -14.59 2.47
N PHE A 112 -3.14 -14.57 1.62
CA PHE A 112 -2.76 -15.74 0.83
C PHE A 112 -2.32 -16.92 1.71
N SER A 113 -1.44 -16.68 2.68
CA SER A 113 -0.95 -17.75 3.57
C SER A 113 -2.00 -18.27 4.54
N LEU A 114 -2.98 -17.45 4.94
CA LEU A 114 -4.12 -17.91 5.74
C LEU A 114 -4.93 -18.96 4.97
N PHE A 115 -5.23 -18.73 3.69
CA PHE A 115 -5.94 -19.72 2.86
C PHE A 115 -5.13 -21.01 2.78
N GLU A 116 -3.84 -20.90 2.48
CA GLU A 116 -2.97 -22.05 2.34
C GLU A 116 -2.88 -22.84 3.65
N ASN A 117 -2.67 -22.18 4.79
CA ASN A 117 -2.61 -22.85 6.08
C ASN A 117 -3.95 -23.49 6.48
N ILE A 118 -5.08 -22.87 6.16
CA ILE A 118 -6.41 -23.47 6.37
C ILE A 118 -6.58 -24.73 5.50
N TYR A 119 -6.16 -24.68 4.23
CA TYR A 119 -6.17 -25.85 3.36
C TYR A 119 -5.30 -26.98 3.94
N TYR A 120 -4.08 -26.68 4.38
CA TYR A 120 -3.18 -27.68 4.98
C TYR A 120 -3.75 -28.24 6.29
N LEU A 121 -4.40 -27.41 7.13
CA LEU A 121 -5.02 -27.86 8.39
C LEU A 121 -6.07 -28.94 8.16
N HIS A 122 -6.77 -28.85 7.02
CA HIS A 122 -7.76 -29.85 6.63
C HIS A 122 -7.15 -31.02 5.84
N ALA A 123 -6.18 -30.76 4.96
CA ALA A 123 -5.59 -31.79 4.11
C ALA A 123 -4.67 -32.76 4.89
N TYR A 124 -4.08 -32.31 6.00
CA TYR A 124 -3.13 -33.07 6.81
C TYR A 124 -3.60 -33.19 8.27
N GLU A 125 -4.82 -33.69 8.46
CA GLU A 125 -5.37 -34.02 9.78
C GLU A 125 -4.47 -35.05 10.49
N GLY A 126 -3.78 -34.62 11.55
CA GLY A 126 -2.82 -35.45 12.30
C GLY A 126 -1.34 -35.07 12.12
N ALA A 127 -1.03 -33.98 11.41
CA ALA A 127 0.31 -33.41 11.40
C ALA A 127 0.78 -33.06 12.82
N ASN A 128 2.09 -33.15 13.08
CA ASN A 128 2.61 -32.75 14.39
C ASN A 128 2.55 -31.22 14.56
N ILE A 129 2.54 -30.76 15.81
CA ILE A 129 2.53 -29.32 16.11
C ILE A 129 3.72 -28.57 15.51
N GLY A 130 4.85 -29.26 15.30
CA GLY A 130 6.04 -28.71 14.64
C GLY A 130 5.78 -28.22 13.22
N VAL A 131 4.94 -28.91 12.44
CA VAL A 131 4.51 -28.45 11.11
C VAL A 131 3.80 -27.11 11.22
N TRP A 132 2.91 -26.93 12.20
CA TRP A 132 2.18 -25.67 12.39
C TRP A 132 3.08 -24.53 12.85
N ILE A 133 4.10 -24.81 13.65
CA ILE A 133 5.13 -23.83 14.01
C ILE A 133 5.87 -23.36 12.75
N VAL A 134 6.37 -24.30 11.94
CA VAL A 134 7.08 -23.99 10.69
C VAL A 134 6.18 -23.23 9.71
N ARG A 135 4.93 -23.65 9.55
CA ARG A 135 4.01 -22.97 8.62
C ARG A 135 3.57 -21.59 9.12
N GLY A 136 3.30 -21.44 10.41
CA GLY A 136 2.87 -20.18 11.01
C GLY A 136 3.98 -19.13 11.06
N PHE A 137 5.19 -19.51 11.49
CA PHE A 137 6.32 -18.57 11.62
C PHE A 137 7.23 -18.53 10.39
N GLY A 138 7.21 -19.55 9.55
CA GLY A 138 8.00 -19.64 8.33
C GLY A 138 7.18 -19.27 7.12
N THR A 139 6.37 -20.21 6.60
CA THR A 139 5.62 -20.05 5.35
C THR A 139 4.74 -18.80 5.33
N ALA A 140 4.00 -18.55 6.42
CA ALA A 140 3.08 -17.42 6.46
C ALA A 140 3.80 -16.05 6.52
N ILE A 141 4.88 -15.95 7.31
CA ILE A 141 5.73 -14.75 7.34
C ILE A 141 6.48 -14.57 6.02
N MET A 142 6.90 -15.66 5.36
CA MET A 142 7.52 -15.61 4.05
C MET A 142 6.56 -15.03 3.01
N HIS A 143 5.31 -15.52 2.92
CA HIS A 143 4.34 -14.97 1.96
C HIS A 143 4.03 -13.50 2.22
N GLY A 144 3.77 -13.12 3.48
CA GLY A 144 3.62 -11.71 3.86
C GLY A 144 4.85 -10.89 3.47
N GLY A 145 6.04 -11.41 3.78
CA GLY A 145 7.32 -10.78 3.52
C GLY A 145 7.65 -10.58 2.06
N ALA A 146 7.44 -11.60 1.22
CA ALA A 146 7.69 -11.55 -0.22
C ALA A 146 6.80 -10.50 -0.89
N THR A 147 5.51 -10.49 -0.57
CA THR A 147 4.58 -9.50 -1.14
C THR A 147 4.83 -8.08 -0.59
N ALA A 148 5.23 -7.94 0.67
CA ALA A 148 5.68 -6.66 1.22
C ALA A 148 6.96 -6.17 0.54
N LEU A 149 7.92 -7.06 0.26
CA LEU A 149 9.16 -6.74 -0.44
C LEU A 149 8.90 -6.27 -1.87
N PHE A 150 7.96 -6.92 -2.58
CA PHE A 150 7.47 -6.47 -3.88
C PHE A 150 6.98 -5.01 -3.82
N ALA A 151 6.07 -4.73 -2.88
CA ALA A 151 5.46 -3.41 -2.74
C ALA A 151 6.51 -2.34 -2.37
N LEU A 152 7.38 -2.65 -1.41
CA LEU A 152 8.41 -1.75 -0.89
C LEU A 152 9.46 -1.38 -1.95
N VAL A 153 9.98 -2.37 -2.69
CA VAL A 153 10.95 -2.12 -3.76
C VAL A 153 10.30 -1.39 -4.94
N SER A 154 9.06 -1.74 -5.29
CA SER A 154 8.32 -1.00 -6.32
C SER A 154 8.17 0.47 -5.93
N GLN A 155 7.78 0.74 -4.68
CA GLN A 155 7.60 2.09 -4.17
C GLN A 155 8.91 2.87 -4.11
N SER A 156 10.03 2.27 -3.69
CA SER A 156 11.31 3.00 -3.61
C SER A 156 11.74 3.58 -4.96
N PHE A 157 11.53 2.84 -6.06
CA PHE A 157 11.80 3.35 -7.41
C PHE A 157 10.80 4.42 -7.85
N ILE A 158 9.54 4.31 -7.43
CA ILE A 158 8.50 5.30 -7.75
C ILE A 158 8.79 6.62 -7.05
N GLU A 159 9.18 6.60 -5.77
CA GLU A 159 9.55 7.79 -5.01
C GLU A 159 10.75 8.51 -5.61
N GLU A 160 11.77 7.76 -6.07
CA GLU A 160 12.97 8.36 -6.67
C GLU A 160 12.70 8.94 -8.08
N LYS A 161 11.84 8.30 -8.89
CA LYS A 161 11.66 8.63 -10.32
C LYS A 161 10.36 9.35 -10.65
N GLY A 162 9.47 9.58 -9.68
CA GLY A 162 8.29 10.43 -9.78
C GLY A 162 7.06 9.85 -10.51
N ALA A 163 7.17 8.71 -11.19
CA ALA A 163 6.03 8.08 -11.87
C ALA A 163 6.09 6.55 -11.88
N PRO A 164 4.95 5.84 -11.67
CA PRO A 164 4.90 4.40 -11.80
C PRO A 164 5.14 3.95 -13.25
N LYS A 165 6.13 3.11 -13.45
CA LYS A 165 6.45 2.48 -14.74
C LYS A 165 6.44 0.97 -14.58
N PRO A 166 6.07 0.20 -15.63
CA PRO A 166 6.08 -1.27 -15.57
C PRO A 166 7.39 -1.86 -15.05
N VAL A 167 8.54 -1.25 -15.41
CA VAL A 167 9.86 -1.68 -14.96
C VAL A 167 10.02 -1.63 -13.43
N HIS A 168 9.41 -0.68 -12.73
CA HIS A 168 9.53 -0.58 -11.26
C HIS A 168 8.87 -1.78 -10.58
N PHE A 169 7.73 -2.23 -11.09
CA PHE A 169 7.04 -3.41 -10.60
C PHE A 169 7.79 -4.70 -10.96
N LEU A 170 8.36 -4.79 -12.16
CA LEU A 170 9.23 -5.92 -12.50
C LEU A 170 10.43 -6.01 -11.55
N LEU A 171 11.08 -4.89 -11.27
CA LEU A 171 12.21 -4.83 -10.33
C LEU A 171 11.80 -5.19 -8.90
N GLY A 172 10.59 -4.85 -8.47
CA GLY A 172 10.07 -5.30 -7.18
C GLY A 172 9.69 -6.78 -7.16
N LEU A 173 9.21 -7.34 -8.28
CA LEU A 173 8.72 -8.72 -8.33
C LEU A 173 9.87 -9.73 -8.27
N LEU A 174 11.01 -9.40 -8.88
CA LEU A 174 12.20 -10.25 -8.86
C LEU A 174 12.65 -10.67 -7.45
N PRO A 175 12.89 -9.75 -6.48
CA PRO A 175 13.29 -10.13 -5.13
C PRO A 175 12.18 -10.86 -4.36
N ALA A 176 10.90 -10.60 -4.63
CA ALA A 176 9.80 -11.34 -4.03
C ALA A 176 9.79 -12.81 -4.49
N ILE A 177 9.91 -13.04 -5.80
CA ILE A 177 10.05 -14.38 -6.38
C ILE A 177 11.30 -15.06 -5.84
N ALA A 178 12.43 -14.36 -5.80
CA ALA A 178 13.69 -14.92 -5.30
C ALA A 178 13.59 -15.34 -3.83
N LEU A 179 12.98 -14.53 -2.97
CA LEU A 179 12.78 -14.86 -1.55
C LEU A 179 11.94 -16.14 -1.40
N HIS A 180 10.80 -16.21 -2.08
CA HIS A 180 9.92 -17.38 -2.03
C HIS A 180 10.59 -18.62 -2.64
N LEU A 181 11.25 -18.47 -3.79
CA LEU A 181 12.01 -19.54 -4.41
C LEU A 181 13.08 -20.10 -3.47
N LEU A 182 13.90 -19.23 -2.87
CA LEU A 182 14.95 -19.63 -1.93
C LEU A 182 14.36 -20.32 -0.70
N PHE A 183 13.23 -19.84 -0.19
CA PHE A 183 12.52 -20.48 0.92
C PHE A 183 12.11 -21.91 0.58
N ASN A 184 11.53 -22.14 -0.60
CA ASN A 184 11.11 -23.48 -1.03
C ASN A 184 12.29 -24.40 -1.35
N LEU A 185 13.38 -23.86 -1.90
CA LEU A 185 14.57 -24.66 -2.25
C LEU A 185 15.27 -25.26 -1.02
N ILE A 186 15.15 -24.63 0.15
CA ILE A 186 15.76 -25.13 1.40
C ILE A 186 14.71 -25.70 2.38
N ALA A 187 13.49 -25.99 1.89
CA ALA A 187 12.38 -26.47 2.71
C ALA A 187 12.63 -27.86 3.34
N ASP A 188 13.62 -28.62 2.83
CA ASP A 188 14.05 -29.91 3.40
C ASP A 188 14.65 -29.77 4.82
N ILE A 189 15.09 -28.56 5.20
CA ILE A 189 15.57 -28.24 6.56
C ILE A 189 14.62 -27.18 7.16
N PRO A 190 13.35 -27.50 7.45
CA PRO A 190 12.26 -26.52 7.58
C PRO A 190 12.48 -25.43 8.65
N LEU A 191 13.25 -25.72 9.69
CA LEU A 191 13.60 -24.75 10.74
C LEU A 191 14.55 -23.65 10.25
N LEU A 192 15.41 -23.94 9.26
CA LEU A 192 16.36 -22.98 8.71
C LEU A 192 15.67 -21.85 7.91
N PRO A 193 14.86 -22.09 6.87
CA PRO A 193 14.16 -21.03 6.17
C PRO A 193 13.21 -20.28 7.11
N THR A 194 12.56 -20.99 8.04
CA THR A 194 11.72 -20.37 9.08
C THR A 194 12.50 -19.36 9.92
N ALA A 195 13.67 -19.73 10.44
CA ALA A 195 14.51 -18.82 11.21
C ALA A 195 15.00 -17.64 10.36
N VAL A 196 15.40 -17.89 9.11
CA VAL A 196 15.87 -16.85 8.18
C VAL A 196 14.79 -15.79 7.95
N VAL A 197 13.54 -16.19 7.66
CA VAL A 197 12.47 -15.21 7.42
C VAL A 197 12.02 -14.53 8.72
N LEU A 198 11.91 -15.29 9.82
CA LEU A 198 11.47 -14.78 11.12
C LEU A 198 12.45 -13.75 11.69
N PHE A 199 13.75 -13.96 11.52
CA PHE A 199 14.77 -13.04 12.06
C PHE A 199 15.33 -12.08 11.00
N GLY A 200 15.12 -12.32 9.71
CA GLY A 200 15.60 -11.47 8.62
C GLY A 200 14.63 -10.38 8.22
N LEU A 201 13.34 -10.71 8.03
CA LEU A 201 12.34 -9.77 7.53
C LEU A 201 11.98 -8.66 8.53
N PRO A 202 11.73 -8.92 9.84
CA PRO A 202 11.43 -7.83 10.76
C PRO A 202 12.53 -6.76 10.86
N PRO A 203 13.82 -7.09 11.03
CA PRO A 203 14.89 -6.09 10.98
C PRO A 203 14.96 -5.35 9.65
N LEU A 204 14.76 -6.05 8.53
CA LEU A 204 14.73 -5.42 7.20
C LEU A 204 13.64 -4.33 7.14
N PHE A 205 12.41 -4.67 7.53
CA PHE A 205 11.31 -3.71 7.54
C PHE A 205 11.54 -2.58 8.54
N TYR A 206 12.01 -2.89 9.75
CA TYR A 206 12.34 -1.88 10.76
C TYR A 206 13.38 -0.87 10.26
N LEU A 207 14.47 -1.34 9.65
CA LEU A 207 15.52 -0.49 9.12
C LEU A 207 15.02 0.37 7.94
N THR A 208 14.18 -0.18 7.09
CA THR A 208 13.57 0.59 6.00
C THR A 208 12.61 1.64 6.53
N PHE A 209 11.76 1.29 7.50
CA PHE A 209 10.78 2.20 8.07
C PHE A 209 11.44 3.33 8.86
N SER A 210 12.43 3.02 9.71
CA SER A 210 13.14 4.02 10.50
C SER A 210 13.85 5.06 9.64
N LYS A 211 14.43 4.63 8.50
CA LYS A 211 15.01 5.55 7.51
C LYS A 211 13.96 6.40 6.83
N ASN A 212 12.81 5.81 6.50
CA ASN A 212 11.76 6.53 5.79
C ASN A 212 10.99 7.50 6.70
N GLU A 213 10.74 7.16 7.96
CA GLU A 213 9.98 8.00 8.90
C GLU A 213 10.58 9.41 9.04
N HIS A 214 11.90 9.52 9.16
CA HIS A 214 12.58 10.82 9.20
C HIS A 214 12.43 11.61 7.88
N ALA A 215 12.48 10.91 6.75
CA ALA A 215 12.30 11.53 5.43
C ALA A 215 10.84 11.99 5.23
N VAL A 216 9.88 11.19 5.67
CA VAL A 216 8.45 11.51 5.65
C VAL A 216 8.17 12.71 6.54
N HIS A 217 8.69 12.75 7.77
CA HIS A 217 8.53 13.89 8.67
C HIS A 217 9.05 15.18 8.06
N GLN A 218 10.28 15.19 7.57
CA GLN A 218 10.89 16.38 6.97
C GLN A 218 10.11 16.84 5.74
N TRP A 219 9.78 15.91 4.86
CA TRP A 219 8.96 16.19 3.68
C TRP A 219 7.61 16.79 4.08
N LEU A 220 6.89 16.18 5.02
CA LEU A 220 5.56 16.62 5.46
C LEU A 220 5.59 18.01 6.11
N VAL A 221 6.63 18.30 6.90
CA VAL A 221 6.80 19.63 7.52
C VAL A 221 7.09 20.71 6.47
N ASP A 222 7.88 20.38 5.45
CA ASP A 222 8.21 21.33 4.39
C ASP A 222 7.03 21.55 3.44
N ASP A 223 6.29 20.48 3.11
CA ASP A 223 5.07 20.54 2.29
C ASP A 223 3.97 21.35 3.00
N TYR A 224 3.77 21.11 4.30
CA TYR A 224 2.83 21.90 5.12
C TYR A 224 3.14 23.40 5.09
N LYS A 225 4.43 23.78 5.21
CA LYS A 225 4.83 25.20 5.14
C LYS A 225 4.55 25.78 3.76
N SER A 226 4.85 25.04 2.70
CA SER A 226 4.59 25.43 1.31
C SER A 226 3.10 25.67 1.07
N HIS A 227 2.24 24.72 1.46
CA HIS A 227 0.80 24.83 1.32
C HIS A 227 0.21 25.94 2.21
N ALA A 228 0.74 26.16 3.41
CA ALA A 228 0.28 27.23 4.30
C ALA A 228 0.60 28.60 3.71
N GLN A 229 1.80 28.76 3.13
CA GLN A 229 2.17 29.97 2.41
C GLN A 229 1.29 30.19 1.18
N LEU A 230 1.06 29.14 0.38
CA LEU A 230 0.17 29.22 -0.78
C LEU A 230 -1.25 29.67 -0.39
N LEU A 231 -1.80 29.13 0.70
CA LEU A 231 -3.12 29.53 1.19
C LEU A 231 -3.14 30.99 1.66
N ASP A 232 -2.08 31.47 2.33
CA ASP A 232 -1.96 32.87 2.74
C ASP A 232 -1.85 33.81 1.53
N GLU A 233 -1.09 33.45 0.50
CA GLU A 233 -1.00 34.18 -0.76
C GLU A 233 -2.35 34.26 -1.48
N ILE A 234 -3.12 33.16 -1.47
CA ILE A 234 -4.48 33.13 -2.05
C ILE A 234 -5.41 34.05 -1.27
N ASN A 235 -5.36 34.04 0.07
CA ASN A 235 -6.23 34.84 0.93
C ASN A 235 -5.89 36.33 0.91
N SER A 236 -4.60 36.67 0.88
CA SER A 236 -4.12 38.06 0.78
C SER A 236 -4.24 38.66 -0.63
N GLY A 237 -4.52 37.81 -1.63
CA GLY A 237 -4.58 38.20 -3.04
C GLY A 237 -3.21 38.29 -3.73
N ALA A 238 -2.12 38.08 -2.99
CA ALA A 238 -0.75 38.08 -3.51
C ALA A 238 -0.51 36.99 -4.57
N PHE A 239 -1.24 35.86 -4.47
CA PHE A 239 -1.12 34.74 -5.40
C PHE A 239 -1.33 35.16 -6.87
N ARG A 240 -2.16 36.18 -7.14
CA ARG A 240 -2.37 36.71 -8.51
C ARG A 240 -1.09 37.23 -9.18
N HIS A 241 -0.06 37.53 -8.39
CA HIS A 241 1.22 38.04 -8.84
C HIS A 241 2.30 36.95 -8.93
N SER A 242 2.03 35.73 -8.43
CA SER A 242 2.93 34.59 -8.57
C SER A 242 3.00 34.12 -10.03
N GLU A 243 3.98 33.28 -10.36
CA GLU A 243 4.08 32.68 -11.70
C GLU A 243 2.85 31.81 -12.01
N ALA A 244 2.46 30.95 -11.07
CA ALA A 244 1.27 30.10 -11.20
C ALA A 244 -0.02 30.92 -11.29
N GLY A 245 -0.17 31.96 -10.46
CA GLY A 245 -1.35 32.83 -10.50
C GLY A 245 -1.45 33.64 -11.79
N ARG A 246 -0.32 34.14 -12.32
CA ARG A 246 -0.28 34.80 -13.64
C ARG A 246 -0.62 33.83 -14.76
N PHE A 247 -0.12 32.59 -14.71
CA PHE A 247 -0.45 31.56 -15.68
C PHE A 247 -1.94 31.21 -15.65
N ILE A 248 -2.51 30.96 -14.45
CA ILE A 248 -3.94 30.69 -14.29
C ILE A 248 -4.75 31.87 -14.82
N LEU A 249 -4.36 33.11 -14.50
CA LEU A 249 -5.03 34.30 -15.02
C LEU A 249 -4.93 34.42 -16.54
N GLU A 250 -3.79 34.07 -17.13
CA GLU A 250 -3.58 34.10 -18.59
C GLU A 250 -4.37 33.01 -19.31
N LEU A 251 -4.40 31.78 -18.77
CA LEU A 251 -5.24 30.68 -19.24
C LEU A 251 -6.73 31.04 -19.10
N SER A 252 -7.07 31.74 -18.00
CA SER A 252 -8.43 32.21 -17.71
C SER A 252 -8.93 33.30 -18.64
N ARG A 253 -8.06 34.00 -19.39
CA ARG A 253 -8.49 34.92 -20.47
C ARG A 253 -9.21 34.18 -21.60
N LYS A 254 -9.03 32.87 -21.72
CA LYS A 254 -9.75 32.01 -22.66
C LYS A 254 -11.04 31.43 -22.05
N PHE A 255 -11.27 31.65 -20.76
CA PHE A 255 -12.41 31.14 -20.01
C PHE A 255 -13.40 32.26 -19.65
N SER A 256 -14.63 31.89 -19.32
CA SER A 256 -15.63 32.85 -18.84
C SER A 256 -15.26 33.34 -17.43
N PRO A 257 -15.64 34.56 -17.03
CA PRO A 257 -15.41 35.07 -15.67
C PRO A 257 -15.86 34.13 -14.56
N ALA A 258 -16.99 33.44 -14.75
CA ALA A 258 -17.53 32.46 -13.81
C ALA A 258 -16.61 31.22 -13.66
N MET A 259 -16.00 30.76 -14.76
CA MET A 259 -15.05 29.65 -14.69
C MET A 259 -13.76 30.04 -13.98
N VAL A 260 -13.31 31.30 -14.12
CA VAL A 260 -12.13 31.81 -13.39
C VAL A 260 -12.38 31.76 -11.88
N GLU A 261 -13.57 32.20 -11.44
CA GLU A 261 -13.98 32.14 -10.03
C GLU A 261 -14.05 30.71 -9.51
N ASP A 262 -14.60 29.78 -10.30
CA ASP A 262 -14.65 28.36 -9.94
C ASP A 262 -13.23 27.76 -9.80
N VAL A 263 -12.29 28.11 -10.68
CA VAL A 263 -10.89 27.66 -10.59
C VAL A 263 -10.19 28.19 -9.34
N PHE A 264 -10.36 29.47 -8.99
CA PHE A 264 -9.80 30.01 -7.76
C PHE A 264 -10.43 29.38 -6.51
N THR A 265 -11.74 29.15 -6.53
CA THR A 265 -12.46 28.49 -5.44
C THR A 265 -11.99 27.05 -5.27
N TYR A 266 -11.84 26.32 -6.38
CA TYR A 266 -11.29 24.97 -6.41
C TYR A 266 -9.89 24.94 -5.81
N LEU A 267 -8.99 25.82 -6.28
CA LEU A 267 -7.60 25.86 -5.80
C LEU A 267 -7.56 26.10 -4.29
N LYS A 268 -8.29 27.12 -3.81
CA LYS A 268 -8.36 27.44 -2.39
C LYS A 268 -8.87 26.27 -1.56
N LEU A 269 -9.99 25.67 -1.97
CA LEU A 269 -10.62 24.56 -1.25
C LEU A 269 -9.72 23.32 -1.23
N HIS A 270 -9.08 23.02 -2.36
CA HIS A 270 -8.11 21.93 -2.47
C HIS A 270 -6.93 22.14 -1.52
N THR A 271 -6.27 23.30 -1.55
CA THR A 271 -5.15 23.62 -0.65
C THR A 271 -5.56 23.54 0.83
N GLN A 272 -6.78 23.99 1.17
CA GLN A 272 -7.32 23.85 2.53
C GLN A 272 -7.50 22.39 2.95
N LEU A 273 -7.99 21.54 2.04
CA LEU A 273 -8.17 20.12 2.31
C LEU A 273 -6.83 19.39 2.47
N VAL A 274 -5.83 19.68 1.63
CA VAL A 274 -4.46 19.16 1.76
C VAL A 274 -3.82 19.60 3.08
N LEU A 275 -3.91 20.88 3.45
CA LEU A 275 -3.39 21.36 4.74
C LEU A 275 -4.01 20.65 5.94
N ARG A 276 -5.32 20.38 5.90
CA ARG A 276 -5.99 19.60 6.95
C ARG A 276 -5.48 18.15 6.98
N ALA A 277 -5.08 17.59 5.83
CA ALA A 277 -4.50 16.25 5.71
C ALA A 277 -3.16 16.18 6.41
N GLU A 278 -2.28 17.12 6.08
CA GLU A 278 -0.95 17.23 6.65
C GLU A 278 -1.01 17.49 8.16
N GLN A 279 -1.93 18.35 8.62
CA GLN A 279 -2.17 18.57 10.04
C GLN A 279 -2.59 17.29 10.77
N LEU A 280 -3.48 16.51 10.17
CA LEU A 280 -3.91 15.24 10.75
C LEU A 280 -2.73 14.25 10.79
N ALA A 281 -1.94 14.16 9.73
CA ALA A 281 -0.76 13.29 9.68
C ALA A 281 0.28 13.68 10.74
N LEU A 282 0.60 14.97 10.88
CA LEU A 282 1.50 15.50 11.92
C LEU A 282 0.97 15.25 13.35
N ALA A 283 -0.35 15.32 13.55
CA ALA A 283 -0.96 15.02 14.85
C ALA A 283 -0.87 13.52 15.18
N ARG A 284 -1.12 12.65 14.19
CA ARG A 284 -1.01 11.19 14.34
C ARG A 284 0.41 10.76 14.68
N GLU A 285 1.41 11.34 14.02
CA GLU A 285 2.83 11.12 14.34
C GLU A 285 3.15 11.41 15.82
N ARG A 286 2.59 12.50 16.36
CA ARG A 286 2.72 12.86 17.79
C ARG A 286 1.83 12.02 18.73
N GLN A 287 1.12 11.02 18.20
CA GLN A 287 0.15 10.18 18.90
C GLN A 287 -1.02 10.98 19.51
N GLU A 288 -1.34 12.14 18.92
CA GLU A 288 -2.49 12.94 19.32
C GLU A 288 -3.78 12.35 18.72
N ALA A 289 -4.83 12.26 19.54
CA ALA A 289 -6.15 11.82 19.10
C ALA A 289 -6.89 12.97 18.41
N VAL A 290 -6.63 13.15 17.11
CA VAL A 290 -7.33 14.13 16.26
C VAL A 290 -8.21 13.36 15.28
N GLU A 291 -9.51 13.64 15.33
CA GLU A 291 -10.49 13.09 14.38
C GLU A 291 -10.68 14.04 13.20
N PRO A 292 -10.94 13.52 11.97
CA PRO A 292 -11.26 14.36 10.83
C PRO A 292 -12.51 15.21 11.11
N ALA A 293 -12.47 16.48 10.73
CA ALA A 293 -13.62 17.37 10.89
C ALA A 293 -14.80 16.88 10.02
N PRO A 294 -16.06 16.84 10.55
CA PRO A 294 -17.24 16.42 9.77
C PRO A 294 -17.44 17.22 8.49
N GLN A 295 -17.02 18.49 8.50
CA GLN A 295 -17.08 19.42 7.37
C GLN A 295 -16.25 18.94 6.16
N ASN A 296 -15.23 18.11 6.36
CA ASN A 296 -14.36 17.65 5.28
C ASN A 296 -15.12 16.86 4.20
N ALA A 297 -16.16 16.09 4.57
CA ALA A 297 -16.97 15.34 3.61
C ALA A 297 -17.81 16.25 2.69
N GLU A 298 -18.30 17.36 3.23
CA GLU A 298 -19.06 18.34 2.46
C GLU A 298 -18.14 19.18 1.56
N ASP A 299 -17.01 19.64 2.11
CA ASP A 299 -15.99 20.38 1.36
C ASP A 299 -15.47 19.56 0.16
N LEU A 300 -15.32 18.24 0.33
CA LEU A 300 -15.02 17.32 -0.76
C LEU A 300 -16.10 17.26 -1.85
N ARG A 301 -17.37 17.20 -1.43
CA ARG A 301 -18.49 17.19 -2.36
C ARG A 301 -18.49 18.46 -3.20
N VAL A 302 -18.23 19.60 -2.56
CA VAL A 302 -18.07 20.90 -3.23
C VAL A 302 -16.88 20.90 -4.19
N LEU A 303 -15.74 20.33 -3.78
CA LEU A 303 -14.55 20.19 -4.63
C LEU A 303 -14.86 19.40 -5.91
N HIS A 304 -15.54 18.27 -5.79
CA HIS A 304 -15.91 17.44 -6.95
C HIS A 304 -16.94 18.12 -7.88
N GLU A 305 -17.89 18.88 -7.32
CA GLU A 305 -18.81 19.68 -8.13
C GLU A 305 -18.10 20.86 -8.83
N LEU A 306 -17.04 21.42 -8.24
CA LEU A 306 -16.18 22.39 -8.91
C LEU A 306 -15.42 21.76 -10.08
N GLU A 307 -14.83 20.57 -9.91
CA GLU A 307 -14.16 19.84 -11.01
C GLU A 307 -15.08 19.63 -12.22
N LYS A 308 -16.33 19.23 -11.96
CA LYS A 308 -17.34 19.03 -13.01
C LYS A 308 -17.68 20.32 -13.74
N ARG A 309 -17.80 21.44 -13.02
CA ARG A 309 -18.11 22.76 -13.59
C ARG A 309 -16.95 23.33 -14.40
N ILE A 310 -15.72 23.15 -13.94
CA ILE A 310 -14.50 23.56 -14.66
C ILE A 310 -14.32 22.71 -15.93
N GLY A 311 -14.57 21.41 -15.83
CA GLY A 311 -14.52 20.47 -16.94
C GLY A 311 -13.13 19.86 -17.17
N ALA A 312 -13.11 18.63 -17.68
CA ALA A 312 -11.91 17.81 -17.78
C ALA A 312 -10.77 18.44 -18.60
N SER A 313 -11.08 19.12 -19.70
CA SER A 313 -10.06 19.77 -20.55
C SER A 313 -9.38 20.94 -19.86
N ALA A 314 -10.14 21.76 -19.12
CA ALA A 314 -9.57 22.86 -18.34
C ALA A 314 -8.78 22.33 -17.14
N MET A 315 -9.30 21.29 -16.46
CA MET A 315 -8.57 20.63 -15.38
C MET A 315 -7.23 20.06 -15.84
N MET A 316 -7.16 19.39 -17.00
CA MET A 316 -5.88 18.89 -17.54
C MET A 316 -4.87 20.01 -17.86
N ALA A 317 -5.35 21.18 -18.30
CA ALA A 317 -4.48 22.32 -18.57
C ALA A 317 -3.98 23.00 -17.28
N LEU A 318 -4.78 22.96 -16.21
CA LEU A 318 -4.44 23.53 -14.92
C LEU A 318 -3.51 22.60 -14.12
N TRP A 319 -3.74 21.29 -14.18
CA TRP A 319 -3.10 20.29 -13.32
C TRP A 319 -1.57 20.41 -13.18
N PRO A 320 -0.80 20.62 -14.27
CA PRO A 320 0.66 20.74 -14.19
C PRO A 320 1.14 21.94 -13.36
N HIS A 321 0.29 22.96 -13.19
CA HIS A 321 0.59 24.21 -12.50
C HIS A 321 -0.03 24.27 -11.09
N LEU A 322 -0.84 23.27 -10.73
CA LEU A 322 -1.44 23.16 -9.41
C LEU A 322 -0.60 22.31 -8.45
N HIS A 323 0.57 21.82 -8.91
CA HIS A 323 1.55 21.04 -8.14
C HIS A 323 1.04 19.74 -7.50
N PHE A 324 -0.16 19.25 -7.86
CA PHE A 324 -0.73 18.05 -7.26
C PHE A 324 0.08 16.78 -7.53
N SER A 325 0.89 16.39 -6.55
CA SER A 325 1.66 15.16 -6.58
C SER A 325 0.79 13.94 -6.28
N ARG A 326 1.29 12.75 -6.61
CA ARG A 326 0.63 11.48 -6.25
C ARG A 326 0.49 11.32 -4.73
N ARG A 327 1.41 11.93 -3.97
CA ARG A 327 1.37 11.93 -2.50
C ARG A 327 0.19 12.74 -1.99
N GLU A 328 -0.06 13.92 -2.54
CA GLU A 328 -1.23 14.74 -2.18
C GLU A 328 -2.56 14.04 -2.50
N LEU A 329 -2.66 13.34 -3.64
CA LEU A 329 -3.85 12.52 -3.97
C LEU A 329 -4.05 11.37 -2.97
N TRP A 330 -2.96 10.83 -2.43
CA TRP A 330 -3.02 9.83 -1.39
C TRP A 330 -3.38 10.46 -0.04
N GLU A 331 -2.87 11.64 0.31
CA GLU A 331 -3.14 12.33 1.58
C GLU A 331 -4.62 12.67 1.71
N MET A 332 -5.18 13.13 0.60
CA MET A 332 -6.60 13.24 0.39
C MET A 332 -7.30 11.91 0.73
N HIS A 333 -6.98 10.79 0.08
CA HIS A 333 -7.61 9.50 0.44
C HIS A 333 -7.44 9.07 1.91
N ALA A 334 -6.26 9.28 2.50
CA ALA A 334 -5.95 8.93 3.88
C ALA A 334 -6.76 9.75 4.91
N LEU A 335 -7.14 11.00 4.57
CA LEU A 335 -8.12 11.77 5.34
C LEU A 335 -9.54 11.21 5.29
N TYR A 336 -9.90 10.56 4.16
CA TYR A 336 -11.30 10.37 3.79
C TYR A 336 -11.92 9.04 4.23
N GLY A 337 -11.14 8.06 4.69
CA GLY A 337 -11.67 6.78 5.17
C GLY A 337 -12.62 6.07 4.19
N ALA A 338 -12.45 6.35 2.89
CA ALA A 338 -13.33 5.94 1.79
C ALA A 338 -12.93 4.59 1.21
#